data_AF-A0A960SLT8-F1
#
_entry.id   AF-A0A960SLT8-F1
#
_cell.length_a   1.000
_cell.length_b   1.000
_cell.length_c   1.000
_cell.angle_alpha   90.00
_cell.angle_beta   90.00
_cell.angle_gamma   90.00
#
_symmetry.space_group_name_H-M   'P 1'
#
loop_
_entity.id
_entity.type
_entity.pdbx_description
1 polymer ?
#
loop_
_entity_poly.entity_id
_entity_poly.type
_entity_poly.pdbx_seq_one_letter_code
_entity_poly.pdbx_strand_id
1 'polypeptide(L)' 'MKKRTVLVILRNRFAPTEPARFLELECNDKGDILSEKKLRAEPKQPAFDEVWENDEGKRTLDDCNRIKRIYRHRLEKKAA' A
#
# COMPACT_ATOMS: atom_id res chain seq x y z
N MET A 1 -10.08 -12.36 15.29
CA MET A 1 -10.10 -11.18 14.40
C MET A 1 -9.18 -11.45 13.24
N LYS A 2 -9.66 -11.35 12.01
CA LYS A 2 -8.78 -11.44 10.85
C LYS A 2 -8.07 -10.09 10.71
N LYS A 3 -6.75 -10.14 10.70
CA LYS A 3 -5.92 -8.98 10.37
C LYS A 3 -5.68 -9.02 8.87
N ARG A 4 -5.76 -7.87 8.22
CA ARG A 4 -5.44 -7.71 6.81
C ARG A 4 -4.21 -6.84 6.70
N THR A 5 -3.23 -7.30 5.95
CA THR A 5 -2.03 -6.52 5.65
C THR A 5 -2.21 -5.87 4.29
N VAL A 6 -2.15 -4.53 4.25
CA VAL A 6 -2.32 -3.75 3.03
C VAL A 6 -1.00 -3.07 2.68
N LEU A 7 -0.55 -3.24 1.44
CA LEU A 7 0.57 -2.46 0.90
C LEU A 7 0.02 -1.20 0.24
N VAL A 8 0.45 -0.02 0.69
CA VAL A 8 0.19 1.23 -0.01
C VAL A 8 1.45 1.68 -0.74
N ILE A 9 1.31 1.90 -2.04
CA ILE A 9 2.36 2.41 -2.92
C ILE A 9 2.07 3.88 -3.20
N LEU A 10 2.93 4.77 -2.72
CA LEU A 10 2.85 6.20 -3.00
C LEU A 10 3.80 6.54 -4.13
N ARG A 11 3.25 6.99 -5.26
CA ARG A 11 3.97 7.40 -6.47
C ARG A 11 3.63 8.84 -6.82
N ASN A 12 4.52 9.46 -7.58
CA ASN A 12 4.30 10.77 -8.17
C ASN A 12 4.13 10.63 -9.68
N ARG A 13 2.89 10.74 -10.19
CA ARG A 13 2.64 10.64 -11.64
C ARG A 13 3.30 11.76 -12.46
N PHE A 14 3.55 12.91 -11.82
CA PHE A 14 4.16 14.07 -12.48
C PHE A 14 5.69 14.04 -12.42
N ALA A 15 6.28 13.16 -11.59
CA ALA A 15 7.72 12.95 -11.50
C ALA A 15 8.03 11.44 -11.45
N PRO A 16 7.92 10.71 -12.59
CA PRO A 16 8.05 9.25 -12.63
C PRO A 16 9.44 8.73 -12.28
N THR A 17 10.45 9.59 -12.27
CA THR A 17 11.82 9.27 -11.83
C THR A 17 11.98 9.30 -10.31
N GLU A 18 11.05 9.93 -9.57
CA GLU A 18 11.08 9.89 -8.11
C GLU A 18 10.76 8.48 -7.61
N PRO A 19 11.53 7.96 -6.63
CA PRO A 19 11.29 6.63 -6.10
C PRO A 19 9.93 6.56 -5.38
N ALA A 20 9.18 5.49 -5.66
CA ALA A 20 7.96 5.19 -4.93
C ALA A 20 8.25 4.95 -3.45
N ARG A 21 7.30 5.31 -2.59
CA ARG A 21 7.32 4.97 -1.16
C ARG A 21 6.35 3.82 -0.91
N PHE A 22 6.71 2.96 0.02
CA PHE A 22 5.95 1.76 0.34
C PHE A 22 5.58 1.79 1.81
N LEU A 23 4.29 1.68 2.10
CA LEU A 23 3.75 1.62 3.46
C LEU A 23 3.06 0.27 3.64
N GLU A 24 3.39 -0.41 4.73
CA GLU A 24 2.69 -1.60 5.19
C GLU A 24 1.70 -1.16 6.27
N LEU A 25 0.43 -1.44 6.04
CA LEU A 25 -0.65 -1.19 6.99
C LEU A 25 -1.17 -2.51 7.54
N GLU A 26 -1.31 -2.60 8.85
CA GLU A 26 -2.08 -3.66 9.48
C GLU A 26 -3.48 -3.12 9.79
N CYS A 27 -4.51 -3.69 9.17
CA CYS A 27 -5.90 -3.28 9.35
C CYS A 27 -6.73 -4.37 10.04
N ASN A 28 -7.74 -3.94 10.80
CA ASN A 28 -8.73 -4.85 11.36
C ASN A 28 -9.86 -5.15 10.35
N ASP A 29 -10.79 -6.05 10.71
CA ASP A 29 -11.93 -6.41 9.86
C ASP A 29 -12.91 -5.24 9.58
N LYS A 30 -12.90 -4.19 10.40
CA LYS A 30 -13.72 -2.98 10.23
C LYS A 30 -13.08 -1.96 9.28
N GLY A 31 -11.80 -2.13 8.96
CA GLY A 31 -11.03 -1.20 8.14
C GLY A 31 -10.24 -0.16 8.93
N ASP A 32 -10.21 -0.24 10.27
CA ASP A 32 -9.36 0.64 11.07
C ASP A 32 -7.89 0.22 10.94
N ILE A 33 -7.02 1.21 10.78
CA ILE A 33 -5.57 1.02 10.73
C ILE A 33 -5.07 0.81 12.16
N LEU A 34 -4.51 -0.37 12.42
CA LEU A 34 -3.89 -0.74 13.70
C LEU A 34 -2.43 -0.32 13.78
N SER A 35 -1.72 -0.35 12.65
CA SER A 35 -0.31 0.05 12.56
C SER A 35 0.05 0.49 11.15
N GLU A 36 0.91 1.51 11.04
CA GLU A 36 1.58 1.91 9.80
C GLU A 36 3.09 1.68 9.93
N LYS A 37 3.70 1.09 8.90
CA LYS A 37 5.14 0.88 8.81
C LYS A 37 5.69 1.30 7.46
N LYS A 38 6.68 2.19 7.46
CA LYS A 38 7.43 2.59 6.25
C LYS A 38 8.40 1.49 5.86
N LEU A 39 8.29 0.99 4.63
CA LEU A 39 9.21 0.03 4.05
C LEU A 39 10.35 0.77 3.33
N ARG A 40 11.57 0.24 3.47
CA ARG A 40 12.77 0.84 2.85
C ARG A 40 12.85 0.60 1.34
N ALA A 41 12.16 -0.43 0.84
CA ALA A 41 12.18 -0.83 -0.56
C ALA A 41 10.88 -1.56 -0.90
N GLU A 42 10.66 -1.77 -2.19
CA GLU A 42 9.55 -2.57 -2.68
C GLU A 42 9.67 -4.04 -2.18
N PRO A 43 8.59 -4.62 -1.65
CA PRO A 43 8.56 -6.03 -1.30
C PRO A 43 8.85 -6.93 -2.51
N LYS A 44 9.59 -8.02 -2.30
CA LYS A 44 9.97 -8.96 -3.37
C LYS A 44 9.00 -10.11 -3.57
N GLN A 45 8.09 -10.32 -2.62
CA GLN A 45 7.20 -11.48 -2.57
C GLN A 45 5.74 -11.06 -2.36
N PRO A 46 4.76 -11.84 -2.84
CA PRO A 46 3.35 -11.63 -2.58
C PRO A 46 3.01 -11.93 -1.11
N ALA A 47 3.03 -10.88 -0.29
CA ALA A 47 2.88 -10.98 1.16
C ALA A 47 1.69 -10.17 1.72
N PHE A 48 0.96 -9.45 0.87
CA PHE A 48 -0.10 -8.53 1.31
C PHE A 48 -1.47 -9.05 0.89
N ASP A 49 -2.47 -8.88 1.75
CA ASP A 49 -3.85 -9.24 1.44
C ASP A 49 -4.46 -8.28 0.43
N GLU A 50 -4.03 -7.02 0.44
CA GLU A 50 -4.44 -6.00 -0.54
C GLU A 50 -3.25 -5.12 -0.94
N VAL A 51 -3.30 -4.59 -2.17
CA VAL A 51 -2.33 -3.59 -2.65
C VAL A 51 -3.08 -2.38 -3.15
N TRP A 52 -2.72 -1.21 -2.63
CA TRP A 52 -3.34 0.07 -2.91
C TRP A 52 -2.29 1.03 -3.49
N GLU A 53 -2.69 1.92 -4.39
CA GLU A 53 -1.80 2.88 -5.03
C GLU A 53 -2.38 4.31 -4.94
N ASN A 54 -1.49 5.26 -4.67
CA ASN A 54 -1.70 6.69 -4.80
C ASN A 54 -0.70 7.25 -5.81
N ASP A 55 -1.17 8.09 -6.73
CA ASP A 55 -0.38 8.68 -7.81
C ASP A 55 -0.20 10.21 -7.67
N GLU A 56 -0.59 10.79 -6.52
CA GLU A 56 -0.62 12.23 -6.26
C GLU A 56 0.75 12.82 -5.87
N GLY A 57 1.78 12.00 -5.66
CA GLY A 57 3.11 12.45 -5.22
C GLY A 57 3.20 12.79 -3.74
N LYS A 58 2.26 12.31 -2.92
CA LYS A 58 2.25 12.53 -1.48
C LYS A 58 3.30 11.67 -0.77
N ARG A 59 3.67 12.08 0.44
CA ARG A 59 4.72 11.43 1.24
C ARG A 59 4.18 10.56 2.37
N THR A 60 2.96 10.85 2.83
CA THR A 60 2.25 10.16 3.90
C THR A 60 0.85 9.79 3.45
N LEU A 61 0.23 8.84 4.14
CA LEU A 61 -1.13 8.40 3.86
C LEU A 61 -2.15 9.51 4.14
N ASP A 62 -1.99 10.25 5.24
CA ASP A 62 -2.91 11.33 5.65
C ASP A 62 -3.01 12.49 4.65
N ASP A 63 -1.95 12.71 3.86
CA ASP A 63 -1.93 13.75 2.83
C ASP A 63 -2.59 13.31 1.50
N CYS A 64 -2.96 12.04 1.37
CA CYS A 64 -3.55 11.47 0.17
C CYS A 64 -5.06 11.75 0.13
N ASN A 65 -5.55 12.32 -0.97
CA ASN A 65 -6.99 12.54 -1.16
C ASN A 65 -7.65 11.36 -1.86
N ARG A 66 -6.88 10.57 -2.61
CA ARG A 66 -7.39 9.40 -3.34
C ARG A 66 -6.43 8.23 -3.26
N ILE A 67 -6.94 7.09 -2.82
CA ILE A 67 -6.19 5.83 -2.87
C ILE A 67 -7.05 4.81 -3.59
N LYS A 68 -6.44 4.05 -4.51
CA LYS A 68 -7.14 3.03 -5.31
C LYS A 68 -6.60 1.66 -4.96
N ARG A 69 -7.49 0.68 -4.77
CA ARG A 69 -7.08 -0.72 -4.72
C ARG A 69 -6.67 -1.20 -6.11
N ILE A 70 -5.51 -1.85 -6.19
CA ILE A 70 -5.02 -2.55 -7.37
C ILE A 70 -5.29 -4.03 -7.19
N TYR A 71 -6.23 -4.55 -7.97
CA TYR A 71 -6.59 -5.97 -7.94
C TYR A 71 -5.60 -6.81 -8.74
N ARG A 72 -5.36 -8.03 -8.27
CA ARG A 72 -4.44 -9.01 -8.89
C ARG A 72 -3.02 -8.47 -9.01
N HIS A 73 -2.63 -7.60 -8.08
CA HIS A 73 -1.28 -7.07 -8.05
C HIS A 73 -0.28 -8.20 -7.75
N ARG A 74 0.94 -8.14 -8.29
CA ARG A 74 1.96 -9.19 -8.08
C ARG A 74 2.38 -9.38 -6.61
N LEU A 75 2.11 -8.37 -5.78
CA LEU A 75 2.40 -8.39 -4.34
C LEU A 75 1.16 -8.76 -3.49
N GLU A 76 -0.01 -8.88 -4.12
CA GLU A 76 -1.21 -9.42 -3.49
C GLU A 76 -1.04 -10.93 -3.35
N LYS A 77 -1.32 -11.48 -2.17
CA LYS A 77 -1.36 -12.92 -1.95
C LYS A 77 -2.35 -13.52 -2.94
N LYS A 78 -1.94 -14.57 -3.64
CA LYS A 78 -2.89 -15.36 -4.42
C LYS A 78 -3.89 -15.97 -3.44
N ALA A 79 -5.18 -15.75 -3.69
CA ALA A 79 -6.21 -16.51 -2.99
C ALA A 79 -5.92 -18.00 -3.23
N ALA A 80 -5.73 -18.74 -2.13
CA ALA A 80 -5.55 -20.18 -2.17
C ALA A 80 -6.86 -20.87 -2.58
#